data_AF-A0A2X1MXV9-F1
#
_entry.id   AF-A0A2X1MXV9-F1
#
_cell.length_a   1.000
_cell.length_b   1.000
_cell.length_c   1.000
_cell.angle_alpha   90.00
_cell.angle_beta   90.00
_cell.angle_gamma   90.00
#
_symmetry.space_group_name_H-M   'P 1'
#
loop_
_entity.id
_entity.type
_entity.pdbx_description
1 polymer ?
#
loop_
_entity_poly.entity_id
_entity_poly.type
_entity_poly.pdbx_seq_one_letter_code
_entity_poly.pdbx_strand_id
1 'polypeptide(L)'
;MYRFDLCEQQQSDYVMGNFWSAHWPQSHFRHHLLMCRHLPDGGKLTLTNFHFTHYENGHAVEQRNLPDVASLYAVMQEQFGLGVDDAKHGFTVDELAAGDGGV
;
A
#
# COMPACT_ATOMS: atom_id res chain seq x y z
N MET A 1 -4.71 13.99 -6.44
CA MET A 1 -5.97 14.76 -6.27
C MET A 1 -6.95 14.32 -7.34
N TYR A 2 -8.26 14.45 -7.10
CA TYR A 2 -9.33 14.02 -8.00
C TYR A 2 -10.42 15.09 -8.12
N ARG A 3 -11.27 14.98 -9.14
CA ARG A 3 -12.47 15.81 -9.34
C ARG A 3 -13.71 14.97 -9.14
N PHE A 4 -14.73 15.51 -8.48
CA PHE A 4 -15.99 14.84 -8.19
C PHE A 4 -17.16 15.83 -8.28
N ASP A 5 -18.38 15.31 -8.39
CA ASP A 5 -19.62 16.04 -8.17
C ASP A 5 -20.33 15.53 -6.90
N LEU A 6 -21.47 16.11 -6.54
CA LEU A 6 -22.19 15.79 -5.31
C LEU A 6 -23.28 14.72 -5.51
N CYS A 7 -23.27 14.01 -6.64
CA CYS A 7 -24.25 12.95 -6.89
C CYS A 7 -24.06 11.79 -5.92
N GLU A 8 -25.14 11.36 -5.28
CA GLU A 8 -25.14 10.20 -4.40
C GLU A 8 -24.74 8.93 -5.18
N GLN A 9 -23.82 8.15 -4.60
CA GLN A 9 -23.35 6.89 -5.18
C GLN A 9 -24.03 5.72 -4.49
N GLN A 10 -24.36 4.69 -5.25
CA GLN A 10 -24.89 3.44 -4.73
C GLN A 10 -23.77 2.43 -4.48
N GLN A 11 -24.04 1.41 -3.66
CA GLN A 11 -23.04 0.39 -3.36
C GLN A 11 -22.53 -0.35 -4.61
N SER A 12 -23.38 -0.53 -5.62
CA SER A 12 -23.00 -1.10 -6.92
C SER A 12 -21.93 -0.29 -7.64
N ASP A 13 -21.95 1.04 -7.50
CA ASP A 13 -21.02 1.95 -8.16
C ASP A 13 -19.61 1.77 -7.56
N TYR A 14 -19.52 1.60 -6.24
CA TYR A 14 -18.27 1.28 -5.56
C TYR A 14 -17.75 -0.11 -5.89
N VAL A 15 -18.64 -1.12 -6.00
CA VAL A 15 -18.24 -2.47 -6.40
C VAL A 15 -17.69 -2.47 -7.83
N MET A 16 -18.34 -1.74 -8.75
CA MET A 16 -17.85 -1.53 -10.11
C MET A 16 -16.49 -0.82 -10.12
N GLY A 17 -16.33 0.25 -9.35
CA GLY A 17 -15.08 0.99 -9.23
C GLY A 17 -13.93 0.17 -8.64
N ASN A 18 -14.21 -0.65 -7.63
CA ASN A 18 -13.27 -1.61 -7.06
C ASN A 18 -12.90 -2.69 -8.09
N PHE A 19 -13.89 -3.25 -8.80
CA PHE A 19 -13.64 -4.26 -9.81
C PHE A 19 -12.73 -3.72 -10.91
N TRP A 20 -13.02 -2.53 -11.44
CA TRP A 20 -12.18 -1.86 -12.42
C TRP A 20 -10.75 -1.66 -11.91
N SER A 21 -10.62 -1.05 -10.73
CA SER A 21 -9.31 -0.74 -10.13
C SER A 21 -8.49 -2.00 -9.83
N ALA A 22 -9.14 -3.09 -9.43
CA ALA A 22 -8.46 -4.32 -9.07
C ALA A 22 -8.17 -5.25 -10.26
N HIS A 23 -8.94 -5.18 -11.36
CA HIS A 23 -8.86 -6.17 -12.45
C HIS A 23 -8.49 -5.61 -13.82
N TRP A 24 -8.64 -4.30 -14.05
CA TRP A 24 -8.25 -3.74 -15.35
C TRP A 24 -6.73 -3.89 -15.56
N PRO A 25 -6.25 -4.51 -16.66
CA PRO A 25 -4.84 -4.87 -16.81
C PRO A 25 -3.86 -3.71 -16.69
N GLN A 26 -4.28 -2.49 -17.04
CA GLN A 26 -3.44 -1.28 -16.96
C GLN A 26 -3.65 -0.48 -15.67
N SER A 27 -4.42 -1.00 -14.71
CA SER A 27 -4.59 -0.34 -13.42
C SER A 27 -3.26 -0.26 -12.68
N HIS A 28 -2.88 0.94 -12.26
CA HIS A 28 -1.65 1.19 -11.49
C HIS A 28 -1.53 0.29 -10.25
N PHE A 29 -2.65 -0.01 -9.59
CA PHE A 29 -2.70 -0.85 -8.38
C PHE A 29 -2.34 -2.32 -8.63
N ARG A 30 -2.22 -2.75 -9.89
CA ARG A 30 -1.80 -4.12 -10.25
C ARG A 30 -0.30 -4.25 -10.54
N HIS A 31 0.43 -3.14 -10.59
CA HIS A 31 1.84 -3.10 -11.01
C HIS A 31 2.79 -2.65 -9.91
N HIS A 32 2.27 -2.14 -8.79
CA HIS A 32 3.08 -1.65 -7.68
C HIS A 32 2.43 -1.98 -6.33
N LEU A 33 3.24 -2.42 -5.37
CA LEU A 33 2.85 -2.44 -3.96
C LEU A 33 2.84 -1.02 -3.43
N LEU A 34 1.73 -0.60 -2.81
CA LEU A 34 1.55 0.75 -2.30
C LEU A 34 1.02 0.70 -0.87
N MET A 35 1.72 1.38 0.06
CA MET A 35 1.22 1.63 1.40
C MET A 35 1.50 3.07 1.82
N CYS A 36 0.60 3.64 2.60
CA CYS A 36 0.75 4.96 3.20
C CYS A 36 0.11 4.96 4.58
N ARG A 37 0.81 5.49 5.58
CA ARG A 37 0.30 5.66 6.95
C ARG A 37 0.62 7.05 7.45
N HIS A 38 -0.38 7.81 7.88
CA HIS A 38 -0.17 9.07 8.61
C HIS A 38 0.17 8.79 10.07
N LEU A 39 1.05 9.62 10.63
CA LEU A 39 1.53 9.53 12.00
C LEU A 39 0.89 10.63 12.88
N PRO A 40 0.79 10.43 14.21
CA PRO A 40 0.13 11.38 15.11
C PRO A 40 0.78 12.77 15.17
N ASP A 41 2.07 12.87 14.87
CA ASP A 41 2.87 14.10 14.84
C ASP A 41 2.74 14.90 13.54
N GLY A 42 1.85 14.48 12.63
CA GLY A 42 1.67 15.10 11.32
C GLY A 42 2.65 14.59 10.27
N GLY A 43 3.51 13.64 10.61
CA GLY A 43 4.33 12.90 9.66
C GLY A 43 3.55 11.86 8.86
N LYS A 44 4.24 11.20 7.93
CA LYS A 44 3.70 10.03 7.22
C LYS A 44 4.80 9.09 6.77
N LEU A 45 4.43 7.82 6.65
CA LEU A 45 5.21 6.78 6.02
C LEU A 45 4.62 6.45 4.66
N THR A 46 5.47 6.27 3.66
CA THR A 46 5.07 5.75 2.34
C THR A 46 5.97 4.61 1.94
N LEU A 47 5.40 3.61 1.29
CA LEU A 47 6.11 2.46 0.76
C LEU A 47 5.60 2.22 -0.66
N THR A 48 6.50 2.28 -1.63
CA THR A 48 6.24 1.95 -3.03
C THR A 48 7.22 0.86 -3.45
N ASN A 49 6.72 -0.36 -3.63
CA ASN A 49 7.54 -1.57 -3.72
C ASN A 49 8.51 -1.65 -2.52
N PHE A 50 9.83 -1.59 -2.76
CA PHE A 50 10.85 -1.57 -1.70
C PHE A 50 11.26 -0.17 -1.25
N HIS A 51 10.73 0.88 -1.88
CA HIS A 51 11.12 2.25 -1.58
C HIS A 51 10.32 2.79 -0.39
N PHE A 52 10.97 2.85 0.77
CA PHE A 52 10.42 3.39 2.01
C PHE A 52 10.83 4.84 2.19
N THR A 53 9.86 5.68 2.55
CA THR A 53 10.09 7.08 2.89
C THR A 53 9.33 7.47 4.16
N HIS A 54 10.05 8.10 5.09
CA HIS A 54 9.47 8.76 6.25
C HIS A 54 9.47 10.27 6.02
N TYR A 55 8.31 10.89 6.19
CA TYR A 55 8.10 12.32 6.12
C TYR A 55 7.76 12.90 7.49
N GLU A 56 8.38 14.02 7.83
CA GLU A 56 8.03 14.86 8.98
C GLU A 56 7.81 16.29 8.50
N ASN A 57 6.77 16.96 8.97
CA ASN A 57 6.43 18.35 8.58
C ASN A 57 6.40 18.58 7.05
N GLY A 58 6.03 17.57 6.27
CA GLY A 58 5.99 17.63 4.80
C GLY A 58 7.33 17.41 4.09
N HIS A 59 8.41 17.14 4.82
CA HIS A 59 9.75 16.89 4.27
C HIS A 59 10.15 15.42 4.46
N ALA A 60 10.80 14.82 3.46
CA ALA A 60 11.34 13.48 3.60
C ALA A 60 12.60 13.54 4.49
N VAL A 61 12.52 12.92 5.68
CA VAL A 61 13.61 12.85 6.66
C VAL A 61 14.41 11.56 6.57
N GLU A 62 13.81 10.50 6.02
CA GLU A 62 14.47 9.23 5.72
C GLU A 62 13.95 8.70 4.39
N GLN A 63 14.87 8.23 3.54
CA GLN A 63 14.57 7.48 2.32
C GLN A 63 15.53 6.30 2.22
N ARG A 64 14.98 5.09 2.05
CA ARG A 64 15.79 3.89 1.85
C ARG A 64 15.08 2.89 0.96
N ASN A 65 15.88 2.13 0.22
CA ASN A 65 15.40 0.93 -0.46
C ASN A 65 15.62 -0.26 0.48
N LEU A 66 14.56 -1.01 0.72
CA LEU A 66 14.62 -2.25 1.49
C LEU A 66 15.35 -3.32 0.65
N PRO A 67 16.25 -4.11 1.26
CA PRO A 67 17.15 -4.98 0.51
C PRO A 67 16.49 -6.28 0.02
N ASP A 68 15.41 -6.72 0.67
CA ASP A 68 14.78 -8.02 0.44
C ASP A 68 13.33 -8.07 0.95
N VAL A 69 12.62 -9.13 0.57
CA VAL A 69 11.20 -9.36 0.92
C VAL A 69 11.00 -9.54 2.42
N ALA A 70 11.98 -10.10 3.14
CA ALA A 70 11.88 -10.25 4.59
C ALA A 70 11.89 -8.89 5.30
N SER A 71 12.75 -7.98 4.85
CA SER A 71 12.80 -6.59 5.31
C SER A 71 11.52 -5.83 4.98
N LEU A 72 10.95 -6.07 3.79
CA LEU A 72 9.65 -5.53 3.38
C LEU A 72 8.54 -6.01 4.34
N TYR A 73 8.45 -7.32 4.56
CA TYR A 73 7.45 -7.94 5.44
C TYR A 73 7.55 -7.42 6.89
N ALA A 74 8.76 -7.22 7.42
CA ALA A 74 8.98 -6.62 8.73
C ALA A 74 8.50 -5.15 8.78
N VAL A 75 8.85 -4.34 7.77
CA VAL A 75 8.42 -2.93 7.70
C VAL A 75 6.88 -2.81 7.61
N MET A 76 6.22 -3.69 6.85
CA MET A 76 4.75 -3.70 6.75
C MET A 76 4.08 -3.93 8.12
N GLN A 77 4.65 -4.80 8.95
CA GLN A 77 4.14 -5.07 10.29
C GLN A 77 4.49 -3.95 11.28
N GLU A 78 5.78 -3.63 11.41
CA GLU A 78 6.28 -2.77 12.48
C GLU A 78 5.92 -1.29 12.25
N GLN A 79 6.15 -0.81 11.02
CA GLN A 79 6.01 0.60 10.70
C GLN A 79 4.60 0.94 10.21
N PHE A 80 3.99 0.06 9.41
CA PHE A 80 2.62 0.27 8.91
C PHE A 80 1.54 -0.35 9.81
N GLY A 81 1.89 -1.20 10.78
CA GLY A 81 0.92 -1.81 11.69
C GLY A 81 0.02 -2.85 11.02
N LEU A 82 0.48 -3.49 9.94
CA LEU A 82 -0.30 -4.46 9.21
C LEU A 82 -0.36 -5.80 9.96
N GLY A 83 -1.56 -6.25 10.31
CA GLY A 83 -1.79 -7.56 10.94
C GLY A 83 -1.69 -8.70 9.92
N VAL A 84 -0.49 -9.26 9.76
CA VAL A 84 -0.19 -10.32 8.76
C VAL A 84 -0.57 -11.73 9.24
N ASP A 85 -0.91 -11.89 10.51
CA ASP A 85 -1.20 -13.15 11.19
C ASP A 85 -2.71 -13.39 11.43
N ASP A 86 -3.58 -12.53 10.88
CA ASP A 86 -5.02 -12.72 10.97
C ASP A 86 -5.47 -14.04 10.31
N ALA A 87 -6.36 -14.77 10.98
CA ALA A 87 -6.77 -16.10 10.54
C ALA A 87 -7.49 -16.12 9.17
N LYS A 88 -8.03 -14.99 8.71
CA LYS A 88 -8.81 -14.88 7.47
C LYS A 88 -8.11 -14.03 6.41
N HIS A 89 -7.43 -12.98 6.82
CA HIS A 89 -6.84 -11.96 5.95
C HIS A 89 -5.33 -11.82 6.10
N GLY A 90 -4.70 -12.64 6.93
CA GLY A 90 -3.25 -12.76 7.03
C GLY A 90 -2.63 -13.34 5.77
N PHE A 91 -1.32 -13.15 5.63
CA PHE A 91 -0.52 -13.66 4.53
C PHE A 91 0.93 -13.88 4.98
N THR A 92 1.56 -14.86 4.37
CA THR A 92 2.94 -15.27 4.66
C THR A 92 3.95 -14.46 3.86
N VAL A 93 5.21 -14.51 4.29
CA VAL A 93 6.34 -13.91 3.55
C VAL A 93 6.50 -14.52 2.15
N ASP A 94 6.20 -15.81 1.99
CA ASP A 94 6.29 -16.50 0.69
C ASP A 94 5.22 -16.03 -0.29
N GLU A 95 3.99 -15.78 0.19
CA GLU A 95 2.92 -15.20 -0.64
C GLU A 95 3.26 -13.76 -1.08
N LEU A 96 3.89 -12.98 -0.20
CA LEU A 96 4.40 -11.65 -0.54
C LEU A 96 5.49 -11.75 -1.62
N ALA A 97 6.45 -12.68 -1.46
CA ALA A 97 7.53 -12.90 -2.44
C ALA A 97 7.00 -13.33 -3.81
N ALA A 98 5.94 -14.14 -3.85
CA ALA A 98 5.32 -14.60 -5.10
C ALA A 98 4.58 -13.48 -5.84
N GLY A 99 4.03 -12.50 -5.11
CA GLY A 99 3.32 -11.35 -5.68
C GLY A 99 4.26 -10.25 -6.20
N ASP A 100 5.47 -10.16 -5.66
CA ASP A 100 6.51 -9.20 -6.02
C ASP A 100 7.34 -9.64 -7.24
N GLY A 101 6.74 -10.41 -8.15
CA GLY A 101 7.39 -11.00 -9.34
C GLY A 101 8.35 -10.01 -10.01
N GLY A 102 9.63 -10.20 -9.74
CA GLY A 102 10.69 -9.27 -10.10
C GLY A 102 10.66 -8.95 -11.59
N VAL A 103 10.48 -7.66 -11.88
CA VAL A 103 10.83 -7.02 -13.15
C VAL A 103 11.51 -5.70 -12.85
#